data_AF-A0A919Z5P4-F1
#
_entry.id   AF-A0A919Z5P4-F1
#
_cell.length_a   1.000
_cell.length_b   1.000
_cell.length_c   1.000
_cell.angle_alpha   90.00
_cell.angle_beta   90.00
_cell.angle_gamma   90.00
#
_symmetry.space_group_name_H-M   'P 1'
#
loop_
_entity.id
_entity.type
_entity.pdbx_description
1 polymer ?
#
loop_
_entity_poly.entity_id
_entity_poly.type
_entity_poly.pdbx_seq_one_letter_code
_entity_poly.pdbx_strand_id
1 'polypeptide(L)'
;MQITLTAKVKILPTPEQIDSLRQTLRAYRLASDYLSKLVFEEKIPSRTKLHQLMYRELRSAFSLRSQMAQSVMRTVIARYKSLVGNGHLWTFVRFKKPELDLVWRRDYLLTQRMFSINTLQGRIKVPYESKGMDLTSLPQM
;
A
#
# COMPACT_ATOMS: atom_id res chain seq x y z
N MET A 1 -24.91 -13.18 2.41
CA MET A 1 -24.56 -11.79 2.79
C MET A 1 -23.09 -11.78 3.23
N GLN A 2 -22.22 -11.02 2.57
CA GLN A 2 -20.80 -10.98 2.92
C GLN A 2 -20.56 -9.84 3.90
N ILE A 3 -20.29 -10.17 5.17
CA ILE A 3 -20.00 -9.19 6.21
C ILE A 3 -18.53 -8.79 6.09
N THR A 4 -18.25 -7.50 5.95
CA THR A 4 -16.87 -6.97 5.99
C THR A 4 -16.58 -6.48 7.40
N LEU A 5 -15.59 -7.09 8.06
CA LEU A 5 -15.09 -6.67 9.36
C LEU A 5 -13.84 -5.80 9.18
N THR A 6 -13.79 -4.65 9.84
CA THR A 6 -12.63 -3.75 9.83
C THR A 6 -12.11 -3.58 11.24
N ALA A 7 -10.79 -3.73 11.42
CA ALA A 7 -10.13 -3.58 12.70
C ALA A 7 -8.92 -2.64 12.57
N LYS A 8 -8.66 -1.85 13.61
CA LYS A 8 -7.48 -0.96 13.69
C LYS A 8 -6.47 -1.57 14.65
N VAL A 9 -5.26 -1.85 14.16
CA VAL A 9 -4.15 -2.41 14.94
C VAL A 9 -3.10 -1.33 15.21
N LYS A 10 -2.61 -1.23 16.44
CA LYS A 10 -1.41 -0.46 16.76
C LYS A 10 -0.20 -1.40 16.83
N ILE A 11 0.78 -1.20 15.95
CA ILE A 11 2.06 -1.93 15.96
C ILE A 11 3.08 -1.21 16.85
N LEU A 12 4.05 -1.96 17.38
CA LEU A 12 5.06 -1.50 18.34
C LEU A 12 6.49 -1.77 17.79
N PRO A 13 6.93 -1.04 16.75
CA PRO A 13 8.24 -1.23 16.14
C PRO A 13 9.40 -0.69 16.99
N THR A 14 10.57 -1.31 16.85
CA THR A 14 11.85 -0.74 17.36
C THR A 14 12.25 0.50 16.55
N PRO A 15 13.18 1.34 17.04
CA PRO A 15 13.68 2.50 16.30
C PRO A 15 14.16 2.17 14.87
N GLU A 16 14.88 1.07 14.68
CA GLU A 16 15.40 0.63 13.38
C GLU A 16 14.25 0.21 12.44
N GLN A 17 13.23 -0.45 12.99
CA GLN A 17 12.04 -0.84 12.25
C GLN A 17 11.21 0.38 11.85
N ILE A 18 11.12 1.40 12.72
CA ILE A 18 10.47 2.68 12.43
C ILE A 18 11.14 3.31 11.20
N ASP A 19 12.46 3.34 11.14
CA ASP A 19 13.17 3.94 10.02
C ASP A 19 12.97 3.16 8.72
N SER A 20 12.99 1.82 8.78
CA SER A 20 12.64 0.98 7.62
C SER A 20 11.20 1.24 7.12
N LEU A 21 10.24 1.37 8.04
CA LEU A 21 8.85 1.70 7.72
C LEU A 21 8.72 3.10 7.10
N ARG A 22 9.39 4.11 7.68
CA ARG A 22 9.38 5.49 7.17
C ARG A 22 9.97 5.57 5.76
N GLN A 23 11.09 4.90 5.51
CA GLN A 23 11.69 4.83 4.17
C GLN A 23 10.72 4.19 3.17
N THR A 24 10.07 3.09 3.56
CA THR A 24 9.09 2.39 2.74
C THR A 24 7.88 3.27 2.41
N LEU A 25 7.30 3.93 3.42
CA LEU A 25 6.16 4.84 3.26
C LEU A 25 6.53 6.03 2.38
N ARG A 26 7.74 6.60 2.55
CA ARG A 26 8.23 7.70 1.72
C ARG A 26 8.36 7.28 0.26
N ALA A 27 8.98 6.14 -0.02
CA ALA A 27 9.14 5.63 -1.38
C ALA A 27 7.78 5.34 -2.03
N TYR A 28 6.87 4.68 -1.30
CA TYR A 28 5.52 4.37 -1.79
C TYR A 28 4.73 5.65 -2.13
N ARG A 29 4.79 6.65 -1.25
CA ARG A 29 4.16 7.96 -1.48
C ARG A 29 4.74 8.66 -2.71
N LEU A 30 6.07 8.73 -2.82
CA LEU A 30 6.76 9.37 -3.94
C LEU A 30 6.43 8.68 -5.27
N ALA A 31 6.44 7.35 -5.28
CA ALA A 31 6.06 6.55 -6.44
C ALA A 31 4.60 6.77 -6.85
N SER A 32 3.69 6.90 -5.87
CA SER A 32 2.28 7.16 -6.12
C SER A 32 2.05 8.56 -6.71
N ASP A 33 2.73 9.58 -6.17
CA ASP A 33 2.65 10.96 -6.67
C ASP A 33 3.22 11.07 -8.09
N TYR A 34 4.37 10.42 -8.34
CA TYR A 34 4.99 10.35 -9.66
C TYR A 34 4.09 9.66 -10.69
N LEU A 35 3.56 8.47 -10.36
CA LEU A 35 2.65 7.76 -11.25
C LEU A 35 1.35 8.54 -11.48
N SER A 36 0.85 9.23 -10.45
CA SER A 36 -0.34 10.07 -10.56
C SER A 36 -0.17 11.23 -11.53
N LYS A 37 1.04 11.82 -11.59
CA LYS A 37 1.35 12.87 -12.56
C LYS A 37 1.22 12.34 -13.99
N LEU A 38 1.83 11.18 -14.26
CA LEU A 38 1.73 10.53 -15.58
C LEU A 38 0.28 10.20 -15.95
N VAL A 39 -0.49 9.61 -15.01
CA VAL A 39 -1.90 9.27 -15.26
C VAL A 39 -2.73 10.52 -15.54
N PHE A 40 -2.48 11.62 -14.83
CA PHE A 40 -3.16 12.90 -15.05
C PHE A 40 -2.92 13.45 -16.45
N GLU A 41 -1.64 13.52 -16.87
CA GLU A 41 -1.19 14.12 -18.13
C GLU A 41 -1.63 13.28 -19.34
N GLU A 42 -1.39 11.97 -19.27
CA GLU A 42 -1.62 11.03 -20.38
C GLU A 42 -3.03 10.43 -20.41
N LYS A 43 -3.87 10.76 -19.41
CA LYS A 43 -5.24 10.24 -19.23
C LYS A 43 -5.34 8.72 -19.41
N ILE A 44 -4.37 7.97 -18.87
CA ILE A 44 -4.25 6.52 -19.10
C ILE A 44 -5.41 5.78 -18.40
N PRO A 45 -6.33 5.12 -19.13
CA PRO A 45 -7.50 4.51 -18.52
C PRO A 45 -7.27 3.05 -18.09
N SER A 46 -6.17 2.42 -18.52
CA SER A 46 -5.94 0.98 -18.40
C SER A 46 -4.78 0.61 -17.50
N ARG A 47 -5.05 -0.30 -16.56
CA ARG A 47 -4.04 -0.93 -15.68
C ARG A 47 -2.97 -1.67 -16.47
N THR A 48 -3.34 -2.36 -17.55
CA THR A 48 -2.40 -3.17 -18.34
C THR A 48 -1.37 -2.27 -19.02
N LYS A 49 -1.82 -1.19 -19.65
CA LYS A 49 -0.94 -0.19 -20.28
C LYS A 49 -0.02 0.44 -19.23
N LEU A 50 -0.56 0.83 -18.07
CA LEU A 50 0.21 1.41 -16.98
C LEU A 50 1.30 0.45 -16.46
N HIS A 51 0.97 -0.84 -16.34
CA HIS A 51 1.93 -1.86 -15.92
C HIS A 51 3.08 -2.02 -16.93
N GLN A 52 2.77 -2.11 -18.23
CA GLN A 52 3.79 -2.25 -19.26
C GLN A 52 4.75 -1.06 -19.29
N LEU A 53 4.21 0.16 -19.11
CA LEU A 53 5.00 1.39 -19.12
C LEU A 53 5.81 1.58 -17.83
N MET A 54 5.18 1.36 -16.67
CA MET A 54 5.71 1.88 -15.40
C MET A 54 6.21 0.82 -14.43
N TYR A 55 5.91 -0.48 -14.64
CA TYR A 55 6.33 -1.50 -13.67
C TYR A 55 7.84 -1.52 -13.45
N ARG A 56 8.64 -1.48 -14.53
CA ARG A 56 10.11 -1.50 -14.42
C ARG A 56 10.62 -0.24 -13.72
N GLU A 57 10.10 0.92 -14.11
CA GLU A 57 10.47 2.22 -13.52
C GLU A 57 10.15 2.28 -12.02
N LEU A 58 8.96 1.81 -11.62
CA LEU A 58 8.57 1.74 -10.22
C LEU A 58 9.49 0.82 -9.39
N ARG A 59 10.00 -0.26 -10.00
CA ARG A 59 10.93 -1.20 -9.35
C ARG A 59 12.33 -0.61 -9.22
N SER A 60 12.82 0.10 -10.24
CA SER A 60 14.18 0.66 -10.26
C SER A 60 14.27 1.99 -9.53
N ALA A 61 13.55 3.02 -9.98
CA ALA A 61 13.70 4.39 -9.50
C ALA A 61 13.28 4.59 -8.03
N PHE A 62 12.29 3.82 -7.58
CA PHE A 62 11.77 3.90 -6.22
C PHE A 62 12.14 2.69 -5.36
N SER A 63 12.92 1.74 -5.91
CA SER A 63 13.30 0.49 -5.24
C SER A 63 12.12 -0.34 -4.72
N LEU A 64 10.89 -0.12 -5.22
CA LEU A 64 9.70 -0.77 -4.71
C LEU A 64 9.77 -2.28 -4.96
N ARG A 65 9.31 -3.10 -4.03
CA ARG A 65 9.12 -4.55 -4.27
C ARG A 65 8.01 -4.80 -5.29
N SER A 66 8.03 -5.97 -5.94
CA SER A 66 7.05 -6.34 -6.98
C SER A 66 5.59 -6.13 -6.56
N GLN A 67 5.25 -6.54 -5.34
CA GLN A 67 3.90 -6.37 -4.81
C GLN A 67 3.56 -4.90 -4.51
N MET A 68 4.52 -4.12 -3.99
CA MET A 68 4.33 -2.68 -3.76
C MET A 68 4.13 -1.91 -5.07
N ALA A 69 4.90 -2.21 -6.12
CA ALA A 69 4.72 -1.58 -7.44
C ALA A 69 3.31 -1.85 -7.98
N GLN A 70 2.79 -3.07 -7.83
CA GLN A 70 1.41 -3.39 -8.18
C GLN A 70 0.38 -2.67 -7.31
N SER A 71 0.63 -2.56 -6.00
CA SER A 71 -0.22 -1.80 -5.09
C SER A 71 -0.26 -0.32 -5.48
N VAL A 72 0.87 0.34 -5.76
CA VAL A 72 0.91 1.75 -6.22
C VAL A 72 0.03 1.95 -7.45
N MET A 73 0.19 1.11 -8.47
CA MET A 73 -0.65 1.19 -9.68
C MET A 73 -2.14 1.02 -9.37
N ARG A 74 -2.48 0.08 -8.48
CA ARG A 74 -3.87 -0.15 -8.05
C ARG A 74 -4.42 1.07 -7.30
N THR A 75 -3.67 1.61 -6.33
CA THR A 75 -4.08 2.77 -5.53
C THR A 75 -4.32 3.98 -6.43
N VAL A 76 -3.38 4.32 -7.33
CA VAL A 76 -3.49 5.48 -8.23
C VAL A 76 -4.72 5.35 -9.13
N ILE A 77 -4.90 4.20 -9.79
CA ILE A 77 -6.07 3.98 -10.65
C ILE A 77 -7.37 4.06 -9.84
N ALA A 78 -7.41 3.49 -8.64
CA ALA A 78 -8.60 3.55 -7.77
C ALA A 78 -8.95 4.99 -7.37
N ARG A 79 -7.95 5.84 -7.07
CA ARG A 79 -8.17 7.26 -6.76
C ARG A 79 -8.79 8.01 -7.95
N TYR A 80 -8.27 7.82 -9.16
CA TYR A 80 -8.84 8.45 -10.36
C TYR A 80 -10.24 7.92 -10.71
N LYS A 81 -10.47 6.61 -10.56
CA LYS A 81 -11.81 6.04 -10.72
C LYS A 81 -12.80 6.62 -9.72
N SER A 82 -12.40 6.79 -8.46
CA SER A 82 -13.23 7.43 -7.44
C SER A 82 -13.48 8.90 -7.74
N LEU A 83 -12.49 9.63 -8.24
CA LEU A 83 -12.63 11.04 -8.65
C LEU A 83 -13.75 11.19 -9.69
N VAL A 84 -13.68 10.39 -10.76
CA VAL A 84 -14.69 10.38 -11.84
C VAL A 84 -16.05 9.85 -11.35
N GLY A 85 -16.05 8.74 -10.60
CA GLY A 85 -17.28 8.12 -10.11
C GLY A 85 -18.08 9.00 -9.15
N ASN A 86 -17.40 9.90 -8.43
CA ASN A 86 -18.03 10.89 -7.57
C ASN A 86 -18.38 12.21 -8.29
N GLY A 87 -18.23 12.28 -9.62
CA GLY A 87 -18.57 13.46 -10.42
C GLY A 87 -17.58 14.63 -10.30
N HIS A 88 -16.39 14.41 -9.75
CA HIS A 88 -15.37 15.46 -9.67
C HIS A 88 -14.67 15.67 -11.02
N LEU A 89 -14.19 16.89 -11.25
CA LEU A 89 -13.39 17.23 -12.42
C LEU A 89 -12.09 16.42 -12.44
N TRP A 90 -11.64 16.07 -13.65
CA TRP A 90 -10.34 15.41 -13.87
C TRP A 90 -9.21 16.36 -13.44
N THR A 91 -8.63 16.08 -12.28
CA THR A 91 -7.63 16.92 -11.63
C THR A 91 -6.46 16.07 -11.16
N PHE A 92 -5.31 16.71 -10.95
CA PHE A 92 -4.12 16.03 -10.45
C PHE A 92 -4.32 15.59 -9.00
N VAL A 93 -4.25 14.27 -8.76
CA VAL A 93 -4.37 13.69 -7.42
C VAL A 93 -3.01 13.66 -6.72
N ARG A 94 -2.86 14.42 -5.63
CA ARG A 94 -1.61 14.45 -4.85
C ARG A 94 -1.62 13.44 -3.70
N PHE A 95 -0.54 12.67 -3.59
CA PHE A 95 -0.34 11.72 -2.49
C PHE A 95 0.50 12.34 -1.37
N LYS A 96 -0.18 12.89 -0.37
CA LYS A 96 0.47 13.63 0.74
C LYS A 96 0.72 12.77 1.98
N LYS A 97 -0.18 11.83 2.28
CA LYS A 97 -0.11 11.03 3.50
C LYS A 97 0.93 9.90 3.35
N PRO A 98 1.68 9.57 4.42
CA PRO A 98 2.47 8.35 4.47
C PRO A 98 1.52 7.16 4.66
N GLU A 99 0.94 6.67 3.57
CA GLU A 99 0.05 5.51 3.53
C GLU A 99 0.63 4.42 2.62
N LEU A 100 0.38 3.15 2.97
CA LEU A 100 0.82 1.97 2.22
C LEU A 100 -0.32 0.95 2.21
N ASP A 101 -0.71 0.54 1.00
CA ASP A 101 -1.69 -0.55 0.84
C ASP A 101 -1.00 -1.90 1.03
N LEU A 102 -1.41 -2.63 2.07
CA LEU A 102 -0.90 -3.96 2.39
C LEU A 102 -1.88 -5.05 1.95
N VAL A 103 -1.39 -6.04 1.19
CA VAL A 103 -2.17 -7.20 0.77
C VAL A 103 -1.90 -8.41 1.69
N TRP A 104 -2.96 -9.03 2.20
CA TRP A 104 -2.88 -10.24 3.04
C TRP A 104 -2.09 -11.36 2.36
N ARG A 105 -1.28 -12.08 3.14
CA ARG A 105 -0.35 -13.15 2.69
C ARG A 105 0.70 -12.72 1.67
N ARG A 106 0.73 -11.46 1.24
CA ARG A 106 1.75 -10.94 0.32
C ARG A 106 2.62 -9.88 0.98
N ASP A 107 2.00 -8.81 1.47
CA ASP A 107 2.67 -7.70 2.14
C ASP A 107 2.61 -7.83 3.65
N TYR A 108 1.56 -8.43 4.19
CA TYR A 108 1.47 -8.69 5.62
C TYR A 108 0.93 -10.06 5.99
N LEU A 109 1.38 -10.52 7.16
CA LEU A 109 0.83 -11.67 7.87
C LEU A 109 0.61 -11.26 9.33
N LEU A 110 -0.48 -11.73 9.91
CA LEU A 110 -0.84 -11.48 11.31
C LEU A 110 -0.83 -12.82 12.03
N THR A 111 -0.01 -12.95 13.05
CA THR A 111 -0.02 -14.08 13.99
C THR A 111 -0.46 -13.58 15.36
N GLN A 112 -0.75 -14.47 16.31
CA GLN A 112 -1.27 -14.09 17.63
C GLN A 112 -0.45 -13.01 18.38
N ARG A 113 0.85 -12.86 18.07
CA ARG A 113 1.74 -11.91 18.76
C ARG A 113 2.49 -10.95 17.82
N MET A 114 2.53 -11.24 16.52
CA MET A 114 3.40 -10.52 15.58
C MET A 114 2.66 -10.12 14.32
N PHE A 115 2.87 -8.88 13.94
CA PHE A 115 2.51 -8.32 12.65
C PHE A 115 3.76 -8.36 11.76
N SER A 116 3.75 -9.24 10.75
CA SER A 116 4.83 -9.32 9.77
C SER A 116 4.54 -8.41 8.59
N ILE A 117 5.45 -7.48 8.26
CA ILE A 117 5.26 -6.44 7.23
C ILE A 117 6.42 -6.50 6.24
N ASN A 118 6.12 -6.47 4.94
CA ASN A 118 7.12 -6.19 3.91
C ASN A 118 7.50 -4.70 3.92
N THR A 119 8.79 -4.44 4.01
CA THR A 119 9.42 -3.13 3.80
C THR A 119 10.32 -3.19 2.56
N LEU A 120 10.97 -2.09 2.19
CA LEU A 120 12.00 -2.11 1.16
C LEU A 120 13.17 -3.02 1.55
N GLN A 121 13.65 -2.91 2.80
CA GLN A 121 14.83 -3.62 3.30
C GLN A 121 14.58 -5.10 3.63
N GLY A 122 13.33 -5.51 3.85
CA GLY A 122 13.07 -6.86 4.31
C GLY A 122 11.65 -7.07 4.74
N ARG A 123 11.33 -8.29 5.12
CA ARG A 123 10.14 -8.53 5.91
C ARG A 123 10.52 -8.34 7.37
N ILE A 124 9.89 -7.39 8.05
CA ILE A 124 10.05 -7.17 9.49
C ILE A 124 8.93 -7.88 10.26
N LYS A 125 9.17 -8.20 11.53
CA LYS A 125 8.16 -8.73 12.46
C LYS A 125 8.04 -7.74 13.61
N VAL A 126 6.84 -7.25 13.86
CA VAL A 126 6.57 -6.17 14.80
C VAL A 126 5.48 -6.61 15.77
N PRO A 127 5.67 -6.52 17.09
CA PRO A 127 4.59 -6.75 18.04
C PRO A 127 3.42 -5.79 17.81
N TYR A 128 2.22 -6.15 18.26
CA TYR A 128 1.08 -5.25 18.17
C TYR A 128 0.16 -5.37 19.38
N GLU A 129 -0.62 -4.32 19.65
CA GLU A 129 -1.64 -4.33 20.69
C GLU A 129 -2.86 -5.12 20.22
N SER A 130 -3.16 -6.23 20.91
CA SER A 130 -4.32 -7.10 20.63
C SER A 130 -5.59 -6.71 21.38
N LYS A 131 -5.54 -5.68 22.23
CA LYS A 131 -6.71 -5.22 23.00
C LYS A 131 -7.86 -4.86 22.04
N GLY A 132 -8.97 -5.58 22.17
CA GLY A 132 -10.17 -5.39 21.34
C GLY A 132 -10.20 -6.18 20.04
N MET A 133 -9.19 -7.01 19.73
CA MET A 133 -9.27 -7.99 18.64
C MET A 133 -9.50 -9.37 19.21
N ASP A 134 -10.66 -9.96 18.92
CA ASP A 134 -10.84 -11.39 19.11
C ASP A 134 -10.10 -12.16 18.00
N LEU A 135 -8.82 -12.45 18.27
CA LEU A 135 -7.93 -13.16 17.35
C LEU A 135 -8.31 -14.65 17.21
N THR A 136 -9.28 -15.16 17.98
CA THR A 136 -9.77 -16.54 17.85
C THR A 136 -10.56 -16.76 16.56
N SER A 137 -11.06 -15.68 15.94
CA SER A 137 -11.79 -15.68 14.66
C SER A 137 -10.88 -15.61 13.43
N LEU A 138 -9.57 -15.38 13.60
CA LEU A 138 -8.64 -15.46 12.48
C LEU A 138 -8.45 -16.93 12.11
N PRO A 139 -8.45 -17.29 10.81
CA PRO A 139 -8.21 -18.67 10.40
C PRO A 139 -6.89 -19.14 11.01
N GLN A 140 -7.00 -20.08 11.95
CA GLN A 140 -5.85 -20.81 12.46
C GLN A 140 -5.30 -21.63 11.29
N MET A 141 -3.98 -21.66 11.19
CA MET A 141 -3.27 -22.37 10.12
C MET A 141 -3.62 -23.85 10.11
#